data_AF-A0A951ETK7-F1
#
_entry.id   AF-A0A951ETK7-F1
#
_cell.length_a   1.000
_cell.length_b   1.000
_cell.length_c   1.000
_cell.angle_alpha   90.00
_cell.angle_beta   90.00
_cell.angle_gamma   90.00
#
_symmetry.space_group_name_H-M   'P 1'
#
loop_
_entity.id
_entity.type
_entity.pdbx_description
1 polymer ?
#
loop_
_entity_poly.entity_id
_entity_poly.type
_entity_poly.pdbx_seq_one_letter_code
_entity_poly.pdbx_strand_id
1 'polypeptide(L)'
;FADTPDGQPDHVCARRQLQSTLARAIGHLPVRYQKVVFLYYTNEMTMKEIGEVLGVNESRVSQIHKTALKRMATALESEGIHSAAAF
;
A
#
# COMPACT_ATOMS: atom_id res chain seq x y z
N PHE A 1 -33.36 -8.58 -0.88
CA PHE A 1 -32.05 -8.53 -0.22
C PHE A 1 -31.02 -8.51 -1.34
N ALA A 2 -30.29 -7.41 -1.50
CA ALA A 2 -29.49 -7.17 -2.69
C ALA A 2 -28.28 -8.11 -2.74
N ASP A 3 -28.25 -8.94 -3.78
CA ASP A 3 -27.14 -9.83 -4.16
C ASP A 3 -26.00 -9.01 -4.78
N THR A 4 -25.53 -7.97 -4.08
CA THR A 4 -24.27 -7.33 -4.45
C THR A 4 -23.13 -8.20 -3.92
N PRO A 5 -22.13 -8.57 -4.74
CA PRO A 5 -21.00 -9.41 -4.32
C PRO A 5 -20.25 -8.85 -3.09
N ASP A 6 -20.36 -7.54 -2.84
CA ASP A 6 -19.79 -6.83 -1.69
C ASP A 6 -20.48 -7.09 -0.34
N GLY A 7 -21.69 -7.66 -0.35
CA GLY A 7 -22.50 -7.91 0.84
C GLY A 7 -22.44 -9.35 1.38
N GLN A 8 -21.86 -10.28 0.62
CA GLN A 8 -21.70 -11.66 1.08
C GLN A 8 -20.70 -11.72 2.24
N PRO A 9 -21.00 -12.47 3.32
CA PRO A 9 -20.17 -12.50 4.52
C PRO A 9 -18.73 -12.92 4.24
N ASP A 10 -18.52 -13.87 3.31
CA ASP A 10 -17.20 -14.33 2.89
C ASP A 10 -16.37 -13.21 2.24
N HIS A 11 -16.99 -12.41 1.38
CA HIS A 11 -16.37 -11.26 0.73
C HIS A 11 -16.02 -10.14 1.72
N VAL A 12 -16.91 -9.88 2.69
CA VAL A 12 -16.67 -8.89 3.75
C VAL A 12 -15.48 -9.30 4.63
N CYS A 13 -15.41 -10.58 5.02
CA CYS A 13 -14.30 -11.13 5.79
C CYS A 13 -12.98 -11.07 5.02
N ALA A 14 -12.97 -11.52 3.76
CA ALA A 14 -11.78 -11.47 2.90
C ALA A 14 -11.25 -10.04 2.72
N ARG A 15 -12.14 -9.05 2.49
CA ARG A 15 -11.78 -7.63 2.40
C ARG A 15 -11.15 -7.12 3.69
N ARG A 16 -11.75 -7.42 4.86
CA ARG A 16 -11.20 -7.00 6.16
C ARG A 16 -9.82 -7.61 6.41
N GLN A 17 -9.63 -8.87 6.05
CA GLN A 17 -8.36 -9.55 6.21
C GLN A 17 -7.27 -8.95 5.30
N LEU A 18 -7.61 -8.63 4.05
CA LEU A 18 -6.72 -7.92 3.14
C LEU A 18 -6.35 -6.53 3.68
N GLN A 19 -7.33 -5.74 4.13
CA GLN A 19 -7.10 -4.42 4.73
C GLN A 19 -6.19 -4.50 5.95
N SER A 20 -6.44 -5.44 6.87
CA SER A 20 -5.61 -5.64 8.06
C SER A 20 -4.17 -6.01 7.69
N THR A 21 -4.00 -6.85 6.66
CA THR A 21 -2.65 -7.27 6.24
C THR A 21 -1.89 -6.14 5.56
N LEU A 22 -2.55 -5.36 4.70
CA LEU A 22 -1.98 -4.15 4.11
C LEU A 22 -1.60 -3.11 5.17
N ALA A 23 -2.47 -2.88 6.16
CA ALA A 23 -2.19 -1.96 7.27
C ALA A 23 -0.94 -2.37 8.05
N ARG A 24 -0.79 -3.66 8.34
CA ARG A 24 0.42 -4.20 8.98
C ARG A 24 1.65 -4.06 8.09
N ALA A 25 1.55 -4.39 6.80
CA ALA A 25 2.64 -4.25 5.85
C ALA A 25 3.14 -2.80 5.74
N ILE A 26 2.22 -1.83 5.70
CA ILE A 26 2.54 -0.40 5.75
C ILE A 26 3.17 -0.04 7.10
N GLY A 27 2.65 -0.56 8.21
CA GLY A 27 3.18 -0.34 9.56
C GLY A 27 4.65 -0.78 9.74
N HIS A 28 5.11 -1.77 8.98
CA HIS A 28 6.52 -2.21 8.98
C HIS A 28 7.46 -1.34 8.13
N LEU A 29 6.92 -0.41 7.33
CA LEU A 29 7.75 0.52 6.58
C LEU A 29 8.34 1.58 7.50
N PRO A 30 9.55 2.12 7.22
CA PRO A 30 10.04 3.29 7.93
C PRO A 30 9.08 4.48 7.72
N VAL A 31 8.96 5.38 8.70
CA VAL A 31 8.03 6.52 8.69
C VAL A 31 8.05 7.31 7.37
N ARG A 32 9.25 7.51 6.80
CA ARG A 32 9.43 8.23 5.53
C ARG A 32 8.78 7.52 4.34
N TYR A 33 8.82 6.18 4.33
CA TYR A 33 8.25 5.34 3.27
C TYR A 33 6.73 5.28 3.40
N GLN A 34 6.22 5.15 4.63
CA GLN A 34 4.78 5.26 4.93
C GLN A 34 4.22 6.58 4.40
N LYS A 35 4.92 7.70 4.66
CA LYS A 35 4.51 9.02 4.20
C LYS A 35 4.47 9.13 2.68
N VAL A 36 5.46 8.57 1.97
CA VAL A 36 5.44 8.54 0.48
C VAL A 36 4.26 7.73 -0.05
N VAL A 37 4.00 6.54 0.49
CA VAL A 37 2.87 5.69 0.09
C VAL A 37 1.54 6.40 0.38
N PHE A 38 1.39 7.01 1.56
CA PHE A 38 0.18 7.74 1.94
C PHE A 38 -0.10 8.95 1.02
N LEU A 39 0.92 9.77 0.75
CA LEU A 39 0.75 10.93 -0.13
C LEU A 39 0.43 10.51 -1.57
N TYR A 40 1.02 9.42 -2.04
CA TYR A 40 0.76 8.92 -3.39
C TYR A 40 -0.64 8.33 -3.55
N TYR A 41 -1.06 7.42 -2.66
CA TYR A 41 -2.33 6.68 -2.82
C TYR A 41 -3.55 7.37 -2.19
N THR A 42 -3.36 8.18 -1.15
CA THR A 42 -4.49 8.84 -0.46
C THR A 42 -4.68 10.28 -0.88
N ASN A 43 -3.59 10.97 -1.23
CA ASN A 43 -3.64 12.39 -1.61
C ASN A 43 -3.43 12.59 -3.13
N GLU A 44 -3.34 11.49 -3.89
CA GLU A 44 -3.16 11.49 -5.35
C GLU A 44 -1.98 12.35 -5.83
N MET A 45 -0.98 12.55 -4.97
CA MET A 45 0.16 13.42 -5.28
C MET A 45 1.15 12.72 -6.21
N THR A 46 1.73 13.50 -7.13
CA THR A 46 2.81 13.03 -8.01
C THR A 46 4.13 12.88 -7.25
N MET A 47 5.06 12.09 -7.80
CA MET A 47 6.40 11.91 -7.21
C MET A 47 7.15 13.24 -7.07
N LYS A 48 6.91 14.19 -7.97
CA LYS A 48 7.49 15.53 -7.95
C LYS A 48 6.94 16.34 -6.76
N GLU A 49 5.63 16.42 -6.60
CA GLU A 49 4.99 17.16 -5.49
C GLU A 49 5.34 16.56 -4.13
N ILE A 50 5.40 15.23 -4.04
CA ILE A 50 5.87 14.54 -2.82
C ILE A 50 7.32 14.91 -2.54
N GLY A 51 8.15 15.04 -3.58
CA GLY A 51 9.54 15.47 -3.46
C GLY A 51 9.65 16.87 -2.85
N GLU A 52 8.84 17.80 -3.33
CA GLU A 52 8.74 19.17 -2.80
C GLU A 52 8.33 19.17 -1.32
N VAL A 53 7.32 18.37 -0.93
CA VAL A 53 6.87 18.24 0.47
C VAL A 53 7.95 17.61 1.38
N LEU A 54 8.75 16.69 0.86
CA LEU A 54 9.77 15.95 1.62
C LEU A 54 11.18 16.54 1.51
N GLY A 55 11.35 17.66 0.80
CA GLY A 55 12.64 18.30 0.57
C GLY A 55 13.64 17.41 -0.19
N VAL A 56 13.17 16.58 -1.13
CA VAL A 56 14.00 15.70 -1.96
C VAL A 56 13.57 15.76 -3.42
N ASN A 57 14.43 15.30 -4.34
CA ASN A 57 14.05 15.23 -5.75
C ASN A 57 13.10 14.05 -6.05
N GLU A 58 12.43 14.14 -7.20
CA GLU A 58 11.49 13.14 -7.70
C GLU A 58 12.10 11.73 -7.78
N SER A 59 13.34 11.62 -8.27
CA SER A 59 14.03 10.33 -8.40
C SER A 59 14.16 9.63 -7.04
N ARG A 60 14.47 10.39 -5.98
CA ARG A 60 14.56 9.86 -4.62
C ARG A 60 13.22 9.37 -4.12
N VAL A 61 12.13 10.08 -4.41
CA VAL A 61 10.77 9.63 -4.05
C VAL A 61 10.40 8.35 -4.79
N SER A 62 10.66 8.28 -6.10
CA SER A 62 10.41 7.07 -6.90
C SER A 62 11.14 5.84 -6.35
N GLN A 63 12.41 6.01 -5.94
CA GLN A 63 13.17 4.95 -5.28
C GLN A 63 12.56 4.55 -3.94
N ILE A 64 12.20 5.51 -3.09
CA ILE A 64 11.53 5.24 -1.81
C ILE A 64 10.23 4.48 -2.03
N HIS A 65 9.41 4.90 -2.99
CA HIS A 65 8.15 4.26 -3.36
C HIS A 65 8.36 2.82 -3.83
N LYS A 66 9.29 2.59 -4.77
CA LYS A 66 9.62 1.24 -5.26
C LYS A 66 10.09 0.31 -4.13
N THR A 67 10.93 0.81 -3.24
CA THR A 67 11.40 0.02 -2.09
C THR A 67 10.29 -0.20 -1.06
N ALA A 68 9.37 0.74 -0.87
CA ALA A 68 8.18 0.56 -0.03
C ALA A 68 7.31 -0.59 -0.54
N LEU A 69 6.99 -0.59 -1.85
CA LEU A 69 6.21 -1.65 -2.48
C LEU A 69 6.86 -3.02 -2.35
N LYS A 70 8.17 -3.13 -2.57
CA LYS A 70 8.91 -4.39 -2.37
C LYS A 70 8.80 -4.90 -0.92
N ARG A 71 8.96 -4.02 0.06
CA ARG A 71 8.83 -4.39 1.48
C ARG A 71 7.40 -4.83 1.82
N MET A 72 6.41 -4.13 1.28
CA MET A 72 5.00 -4.52 1.44
C MET A 72 4.73 -5.88 0.81
N ALA A 73 5.25 -6.15 -0.39
CA ALA A 73 5.14 -7.45 -1.05
C ALA A 73 5.72 -8.58 -0.19
N THR A 74 6.95 -8.41 0.33
CA THR A 74 7.56 -9.40 1.23
C THR A 74 6.74 -9.62 2.51
N ALA A 75 6.18 -8.55 3.09
CA ALA A 75 5.32 -8.66 4.27
C ALA A 75 3.99 -9.38 3.97
N LEU A 76 3.42 -9.18 2.77
CA LEU A 76 2.23 -9.89 2.32
C LEU A 76 2.51 -11.37 2.04
N GLU A 77 3.65 -11.69 1.42
CA GLU A 77 4.10 -13.06 1.18
C GLU A 77 4.27 -13.84 2.48
N SER A 78 4.86 -13.23 3.53
CA SER A 78 5.00 -13.87 4.84
C SER A 78 3.67 -14.19 5.53
N GLU A 79 2.59 -13.53 5.11
CA GLU A 79 1.23 -13.73 5.64
C GLU A 79 0.39 -14.67 4.75
N GLY A 80 1.03 -15.35 3.80
CA GLY A 80 0.37 -16.27 2.88
C GLY A 80 -0.46 -15.59 1.79
N ILE A 81 -0.37 -14.26 1.67
CA ILE A 81 -1.04 -13.51 0.59
C ILE A 81 -0.10 -13.49 -0.61
N HIS A 82 -0.32 -14.42 -1.54
CA HIS A 82 0.42 -14.51 -2.78
C HIS A 82 -0.35 -13.81 -3.88
N SER A 83 0.04 -12.57 -4.21
CA SER A 83 -0.52 -11.88 -5.36
C SER A 83 0.12 -12.44 -6.63
N ALA A 84 -0.62 -13.20 -7.42
CA ALA A 84 -0.15 -13.72 -8.71
C ALA A 84 -0.08 -12.65 -9.83
N ALA A 85 -0.53 -11.41 -9.59
CA ALA A 85 -0.68 -10.42 -10.66
C ALA A 85 -0.68 -8.93 -10.23
N ALA A 86 -0.16 -8.55 -9.07
CA ALA A 86 -0.26 -7.16 -8.62
C ALA A 86 1.03 -6.60 -8.00
N PHE A 87 2.14 -6.59 -8.74
CA PHE A 87 3.26 -5.67 -8.55
C PHE A 87 3.96 -5.40 -9.88
#